data_AF-A0A4U2ZZ81-F1
#
_entry.id   AF-A0A4U2ZZ81-F1
#
_cell.length_a   1.000
_cell.length_b   1.000
_cell.length_c   1.000
_cell.angle_alpha   90.00
_cell.angle_beta   90.00
_cell.angle_gamma   90.00
#
_symmetry.space_group_name_H-M   'P 1'
#
loop_
_entity.id
_entity.type
_entity.pdbx_description
1 polymer ?
#
loop_
_entity_poly.entity_id
_entity_poly.type
_entity_poly.pdbx_seq_one_letter_code
_entity_poly.pdbx_strand_id
1 'polypeptide(L)'
;GLLIANTGTMFFYLYVTILSYIYFSPEGIKDVIWPVFHLLKGVRFSFMERLEIIYIAYYLIVFSTTIYPYLFFSFESVTISLQKNARNWALLVFILLIVGLFIFLNPDVDQYLFIYSLMDILNVVFFILLPILFFAYSILFTWVTRRKQL
;
A
#
# COMPACT_ATOMS: atom_id res chain seq x y z
N GLY A 1 9.64 -18.96 -9.23
CA GLY A 1 8.40 -18.16 -9.20
C GLY A 1 8.61 -16.81 -8.54
N LEU A 2 8.68 -16.78 -7.20
CA LEU A 2 8.71 -15.55 -6.39
C LEU A 2 9.80 -14.54 -6.79
N LEU A 3 11.04 -14.99 -7.00
CA LEU A 3 12.14 -14.11 -7.38
C LEU A 3 11.93 -13.49 -8.77
N ILE A 4 11.47 -14.28 -9.75
CA ILE A 4 11.19 -13.79 -11.11
C ILE A 4 10.04 -12.78 -11.09
N ALA A 5 8.97 -13.07 -10.34
CA ALA A 5 7.84 -12.17 -10.20
C ALA A 5 8.25 -10.82 -9.58
N ASN A 6 8.97 -10.85 -8.45
CA ASN A 6 9.41 -9.64 -7.77
C ASN A 6 10.39 -8.82 -8.61
N THR A 7 11.33 -9.47 -9.30
CA THR A 7 12.26 -8.79 -10.21
C THR A 7 11.51 -8.15 -11.38
N GLY A 8 10.52 -8.85 -11.96
CA GLY A 8 9.67 -8.29 -13.00
C GLY A 8 8.89 -7.06 -12.54
N THR A 9 8.29 -7.12 -11.36
CA THR A 9 7.59 -5.97 -10.75
C THR A 9 8.55 -4.80 -10.49
N MET A 10 9.76 -5.08 -10.00
CA MET A 10 10.78 -4.05 -9.76
C MET A 10 11.19 -3.34 -11.05
N PHE A 11 11.43 -4.07 -12.15
CA PHE A 11 11.72 -3.46 -13.44
C PHE A 11 10.55 -2.63 -13.97
N PHE A 12 9.32 -3.11 -13.81
CA PHE A 12 8.13 -2.37 -14.21
C PHE A 12 8.00 -1.05 -13.44
N TYR A 13 8.20 -1.07 -12.12
CA TYR A 13 8.17 0.14 -11.30
C TYR A 13 9.27 1.13 -11.71
N LEU A 14 10.51 0.66 -11.88
CA LEU A 14 11.62 1.51 -12.35
C LEU A 14 11.31 2.15 -13.70
N TYR A 15 10.77 1.38 -14.65
CA TYR A 15 10.40 1.88 -15.97
C TYR A 15 9.35 3.01 -15.88
N VAL A 16 8.26 2.80 -15.15
CA VAL A 16 7.19 3.80 -14.98
C VAL A 16 7.70 5.04 -14.23
N THR A 17 8.56 4.86 -13.22
CA THR A 17 9.18 5.98 -12.50
C THR A 17 10.06 6.83 -13.42
N ILE A 18 10.94 6.20 -14.21
CA ILE A 18 11.80 6.91 -15.16
C ILE A 18 10.96 7.70 -16.18
N LEU A 19 9.92 7.08 -16.75
CA LEU A 19 9.01 7.77 -17.67
C LEU A 19 8.34 8.99 -17.04
N SER A 20 7.91 8.86 -15.77
CA SER A 20 7.27 9.97 -15.04
C SER A 20 8.24 11.14 -14.85
N TYR A 21 9.50 10.88 -14.50
CA TYR A 21 10.52 11.92 -14.37
C TYR A 21 10.87 12.58 -15.71
N ILE A 22 10.89 11.82 -16.80
CA ILE A 22 11.13 12.37 -18.15
C ILE A 22 9.99 13.30 -18.58
N TYR A 23 8.74 12.93 -18.29
CA TYR A 23 7.58 13.71 -18.73
C TYR A 23 7.32 14.95 -17.87
N PHE A 24 7.37 14.83 -16.53
CA PHE A 24 7.01 15.93 -15.62
C PHE A 24 8.20 16.79 -15.18
N SER A 25 9.43 16.40 -15.50
CA SER A 25 10.67 16.93 -14.91
C SER A 25 10.80 16.66 -13.39
N PRO A 26 12.02 16.71 -12.82
CA PRO A 26 12.23 16.43 -11.39
C PRO A 26 11.56 17.41 -10.43
N GLU A 27 11.31 18.64 -10.86
CA GLU A 27 10.61 19.64 -10.05
C GLU A 27 9.10 19.53 -10.22
N GLY A 28 8.62 19.41 -11.47
CA GLY A 28 7.19 19.35 -11.75
C GLY A 28 6.49 18.08 -11.25
N ILE A 29 7.19 16.96 -11.07
CA ILE A 29 6.58 15.74 -10.53
C ILE A 29 6.12 15.89 -9.08
N LYS A 30 6.70 16.83 -8.31
CA LYS A 30 6.37 17.03 -6.89
C LYS A 30 4.95 17.58 -6.69
N ASP A 31 4.45 18.32 -7.68
CA ASP A 31 3.12 18.92 -7.64
C ASP A 31 2.04 17.99 -8.22
N VAL A 32 2.44 16.81 -8.74
CA VAL A 32 1.54 15.86 -9.38
C VAL A 32 1.29 14.66 -8.46
N ILE A 33 0.10 14.61 -7.86
CA ILE A 33 -0.30 13.53 -6.94
C ILE A 33 -0.33 12.16 -7.64
N TRP A 34 -0.79 12.11 -8.90
CA TRP A 34 -1.00 10.86 -9.64
C TRP A 34 -0.30 10.87 -11.00
N PRO A 35 1.05 10.80 -11.03
CA PRO A 35 1.82 11.00 -12.26
C PRO A 35 1.48 9.98 -13.35
N VAL A 36 1.26 8.71 -12.97
CA VAL A 36 0.93 7.64 -13.91
C VAL A 36 -0.41 7.88 -14.62
N PHE A 37 -1.45 8.31 -13.90
CA PHE A 37 -2.72 8.63 -14.54
C PHE A 37 -2.61 9.84 -15.48
N HIS A 38 -1.78 10.82 -15.11
CA HIS A 38 -1.55 11.99 -15.95
C HIS A 38 -0.76 11.63 -17.21
N LEU A 39 0.21 10.71 -17.17
CA LEU A 39 0.88 10.18 -18.37
C LEU A 39 -0.13 9.60 -19.37
N LEU A 40 -1.13 8.87 -18.87
CA LEU A 40 -2.15 8.24 -19.72
C LEU A 40 -3.09 9.25 -20.40
N LYS A 41 -3.24 10.47 -19.87
CA LYS A 41 -3.97 11.56 -20.55
C LYS A 41 -3.28 12.01 -21.82
N GLY A 42 -1.95 11.91 -21.88
CA GLY A 42 -1.16 12.30 -23.05
C GLY A 42 -1.26 11.32 -24.22
N VAL A 43 -1.69 10.08 -23.96
CA VAL A 43 -1.85 9.04 -24.99
C VAL A 43 -3.24 9.17 -25.60
N ARG A 44 -3.31 9.63 -26.86
CA ARG A 44 -4.56 9.72 -27.61
C ARG A 44 -4.50 8.78 -28.80
N PHE A 45 -5.46 7.85 -28.88
CA PHE A 45 -5.66 7.05 -30.08
C PHE A 45 -6.75 7.68 -30.95
N SER A 46 -6.66 7.50 -32.27
CA SER A 46 -7.67 8.00 -33.22
C SER A 46 -9.10 7.50 -32.92
N PHE A 47 -9.22 6.32 -32.28
CA PHE A 47 -10.49 5.72 -31.86
C PHE A 47 -10.85 5.95 -30.39
N MET A 48 -9.93 6.50 -29.59
CA MET A 48 -10.10 6.60 -28.13
C MET A 48 -9.44 7.84 -27.56
N GLU A 49 -10.30 8.78 -27.17
CA GLU A 49 -9.90 10.09 -26.67
C GLU A 49 -9.50 10.09 -25.18
N ARG A 50 -9.97 9.09 -24.40
CA ARG A 50 -9.81 9.02 -22.93
C ARG A 50 -9.43 7.63 -22.42
N LEU A 51 -8.20 7.19 -22.71
CA LEU A 51 -7.64 5.93 -22.19
C LEU A 51 -7.60 5.86 -20.66
N GLU A 52 -7.42 7.01 -20.01
CA GLU A 52 -7.38 7.13 -18.55
C GLU A 52 -8.59 6.46 -17.86
N ILE A 53 -9.79 6.58 -18.43
CA ILE A 53 -11.02 6.08 -17.81
C ILE A 53 -11.03 4.56 -17.77
N ILE A 54 -10.62 3.92 -18.88
CA ILE A 54 -10.54 2.46 -18.97
C ILE A 54 -9.46 1.95 -18.02
N TYR A 55 -8.33 2.64 -17.94
CA TYR A 55 -7.27 2.27 -17.02
C TYR A 55 -7.70 2.40 -15.55
N ILE A 56 -8.43 3.46 -15.19
CA ILE A 56 -9.02 3.61 -13.84
C ILE A 56 -9.97 2.45 -13.54
N ALA A 57 -10.85 2.08 -14.48
CA ALA A 57 -11.77 0.95 -14.30
C ALA A 57 -11.03 -0.38 -14.09
N TYR A 58 -9.99 -0.66 -14.88
CA TYR A 58 -9.10 -1.80 -14.66
C TYR A 58 -8.39 -1.73 -13.30
N TYR A 59 -7.89 -0.55 -12.94
CA TYR A 59 -7.17 -0.32 -11.70
C TYR A 59 -8.06 -0.57 -10.48
N LEU A 60 -9.36 -0.27 -10.54
CA LEU A 60 -10.30 -0.59 -9.45
C LEU A 60 -10.35 -2.09 -9.14
N ILE A 61 -10.27 -2.95 -10.16
CA ILE A 61 -10.21 -4.41 -9.97
C ILE A 61 -8.89 -4.78 -9.27
N VAL A 62 -7.76 -4.27 -9.76
CA VAL A 62 -6.44 -4.52 -9.13
C VAL A 62 -6.41 -4.02 -7.69
N PHE A 63 -6.94 -2.82 -7.45
CA PHE A 63 -7.06 -2.21 -6.13
C PHE A 63 -7.93 -3.02 -5.17
N SER A 64 -8.99 -3.66 -5.66
CA SER A 64 -9.81 -4.55 -4.83
C SER A 64 -9.03 -5.78 -4.33
N THR A 65 -8.03 -6.24 -5.10
CA THR A 65 -7.16 -7.36 -4.69
C THR A 65 -6.21 -7.00 -3.54
N THR A 66 -6.04 -5.71 -3.22
CA THR A 66 -5.24 -5.27 -2.07
C THR A 66 -6.12 -4.85 -0.90
N ILE A 67 -7.18 -4.07 -1.14
CA ILE A 67 -8.07 -3.58 -0.08
C ILE A 67 -8.78 -4.72 0.65
N TYR A 68 -9.39 -5.67 -0.08
CA TYR A 68 -10.19 -6.70 0.59
C TYR A 68 -9.35 -7.60 1.51
N PRO A 69 -8.16 -8.09 1.09
CA PRO A 69 -7.29 -8.80 2.01
C PRO A 69 -6.86 -7.95 3.21
N TYR A 70 -6.52 -6.68 3.02
CA TYR A 70 -6.12 -5.82 4.15
C TYR A 70 -7.23 -5.63 5.17
N LEU A 71 -8.46 -5.37 4.72
CA LEU A 71 -9.61 -5.26 5.62
C LEU A 71 -9.90 -6.60 6.32
N PHE A 72 -9.82 -7.71 5.59
CA PHE A 72 -10.00 -9.04 6.15
C PHE A 72 -8.96 -9.35 7.23
N PHE A 73 -7.67 -9.18 6.93
CA PHE A 73 -6.60 -9.43 7.90
C PHE A 73 -6.65 -8.48 9.09
N SER A 74 -7.00 -7.21 8.88
CA SER A 74 -7.19 -6.25 9.98
C SER A 74 -8.30 -6.70 10.91
N PHE A 75 -9.44 -7.13 10.35
CA PHE A 75 -10.57 -7.60 11.14
C PHE A 75 -10.24 -8.89 11.88
N GLU A 76 -9.67 -9.89 11.19
CA GLU A 76 -9.29 -11.17 11.81
C GLU A 76 -8.23 -11.00 12.90
N SER A 77 -7.25 -10.11 12.73
CA SER A 77 -6.23 -9.86 13.75
C SER A 77 -6.83 -9.33 15.06
N VAL A 78 -7.85 -8.47 14.96
CA VAL A 78 -8.58 -7.96 16.12
C VAL A 78 -9.42 -9.07 16.76
N THR A 79 -10.14 -9.85 15.96
CA THR A 79 -11.04 -10.89 16.49
C THR A 79 -10.33 -12.07 17.13
N ILE A 80 -9.12 -12.42 16.70
CA ILE A 80 -8.30 -13.45 17.34
C ILE A 80 -8.02 -13.10 18.81
N SER A 81 -7.89 -11.82 19.13
CA SER A 81 -7.65 -11.34 20.49
C SER A 81 -8.93 -11.20 21.34
N LEU A 82 -10.12 -11.36 20.72
CA LEU A 82 -11.43 -11.20 21.36
C LEU A 82 -12.08 -12.57 21.67
N GLN A 83 -12.96 -12.58 22.67
CA GLN A 83 -13.81 -13.74 22.92
C GLN A 83 -14.78 -13.97 21.76
N LYS A 84 -15.08 -15.23 21.43
CA LYS A 84 -15.94 -15.60 20.29
C LYS A 84 -17.31 -14.88 20.27
N ASN A 85 -17.88 -14.62 21.45
CA ASN A 85 -19.19 -13.96 21.57
C ASN A 85 -19.16 -12.46 21.20
N ALA A 86 -17.98 -11.83 21.24
CA ALA A 86 -17.80 -10.42 20.91
C ALA A 86 -17.54 -10.16 19.41
N ARG A 87 -17.40 -11.21 18.58
CA ARG A 87 -17.04 -11.07 17.15
C ARG A 87 -18.08 -10.28 16.36
N ASN A 88 -19.37 -10.52 16.58
CA ASN A 88 -20.43 -9.81 15.85
C ASN A 88 -20.48 -8.32 16.24
N TRP A 89 -20.24 -8.01 17.51
CA TRP A 89 -20.11 -6.62 17.97
C TRP A 89 -18.87 -5.93 17.37
N ALA A 90 -17.75 -6.65 17.29
CA ALA A 90 -16.54 -6.15 16.63
C ALA A 90 -16.78 -5.85 15.15
N LEU A 91 -17.54 -6.69 14.43
CA LEU A 91 -17.93 -6.43 13.03
C LEU A 91 -18.72 -5.13 12.90
N LEU A 92 -19.74 -4.94 13.75
CA LEU A 92 -20.57 -3.73 13.72
C LEU A 92 -19.73 -2.48 13.97
N VAL A 93 -18.87 -2.50 14.98
CA VAL A 93 -17.97 -1.38 15.29
C VAL A 93 -16.98 -1.13 14.14
N PHE A 94 -16.43 -2.18 13.53
CA PHE A 94 -15.50 -2.05 12.41
C PHE A 94 -16.16 -1.43 11.17
N ILE A 95 -17.37 -1.85 10.82
CA ILE A 95 -18.14 -1.25 9.72
C ILE A 95 -18.47 0.22 10.03
N LEU A 96 -18.94 0.52 11.24
CA LEU A 96 -19.24 1.89 11.66
C LEU A 96 -18.00 2.78 11.63
N LEU A 97 -16.83 2.25 12.02
CA LEU A 97 -15.57 2.97 11.97
C LEU A 97 -15.18 3.28 10.53
N ILE A 98 -15.27 2.32 9.61
CA ILE A 98 -14.97 2.55 8.18
C ILE A 98 -15.91 3.60 7.60
N VAL A 99 -17.22 3.44 7.79
CA VAL A 99 -18.22 4.39 7.28
C VAL A 99 -18.01 5.78 7.88
N GLY A 100 -17.75 5.85 9.19
CA GLY A 100 -17.44 7.10 9.88
C GLY A 100 -16.21 7.78 9.30
N LEU A 101 -15.12 7.03 9.07
CA LEU A 101 -13.92 7.56 8.43
C LEU A 101 -14.23 8.17 7.05
N PHE A 102 -14.98 7.47 6.20
CA PHE A 102 -15.33 7.99 4.87
C PHE A 102 -16.24 9.23 4.89
N ILE A 103 -17.11 9.36 5.89
CA ILE A 103 -17.99 10.53 6.00
C ILE A 103 -17.22 11.75 6.52
N PHE A 104 -16.40 11.56 7.55
CA PHE A 104 -15.73 12.67 8.23
C PHE A 104 -14.41 13.08 7.59
N LEU A 105 -13.73 12.17 6.89
CA LEU A 105 -12.43 12.42 6.27
C LEU A 105 -12.62 12.93 4.83
N ASN A 106 -12.66 14.25 4.67
CA ASN A 106 -12.56 14.92 3.37
C ASN A 106 -11.31 15.83 3.39
N PRO A 107 -10.10 15.26 3.20
CA PRO A 107 -8.87 16.03 3.25
C PRO A 107 -8.78 17.02 2.10
N ASP A 108 -8.13 18.15 2.35
CA ASP A 108 -7.68 19.04 1.28
C ASP A 108 -6.38 18.50 0.63
N VAL A 109 -5.98 19.06 -0.51
CA VAL A 109 -4.79 18.65 -1.28
C VAL A 109 -3.53 18.62 -0.42
N ASP A 110 -3.30 19.66 0.39
CA ASP A 110 -2.14 19.73 1.29
C ASP A 110 -2.16 18.63 2.35
N GLN A 111 -3.35 18.27 2.84
CA GLN A 111 -3.51 17.19 3.81
C GLN A 111 -3.26 15.82 3.17
N TYR A 112 -3.66 15.62 1.91
CA TYR A 112 -3.30 14.41 1.17
C TYR A 112 -1.78 14.28 1.01
N LEU A 113 -1.09 15.35 0.61
CA LEU A 113 0.37 15.34 0.49
C LEU A 113 1.05 15.01 1.81
N PHE A 114 0.55 15.57 2.92
CA PHE A 114 1.04 15.23 4.25
C PHE A 114 0.80 13.75 4.60
N ILE A 115 -0.40 13.21 4.33
CA ILE A 115 -0.73 11.80 4.57
C ILE A 115 0.20 10.90 3.73
N TYR A 116 0.42 11.20 2.45
CA TYR A 116 1.34 10.43 1.61
C TYR A 116 2.77 10.46 2.15
N SER A 117 3.27 11.64 2.50
CA SER A 117 4.61 11.79 3.07
C SER A 117 4.76 11.02 4.39
N LEU A 118 3.75 11.07 5.27
CA LEU A 118 3.73 10.32 6.51
C LEU A 118 3.74 8.80 6.24
N MET A 119 2.91 8.33 5.31
CA MET A 119 2.84 6.91 4.95
C MET A 119 4.16 6.43 4.32
N ASP A 120 4.83 7.25 3.51
CA ASP A 120 6.13 6.92 2.93
C ASP A 120 7.19 6.72 4.03
N ILE A 121 7.25 7.64 5.01
CA ILE A 121 8.16 7.53 6.15
C ILE A 121 7.85 6.25 6.95
N LEU A 122 6.57 6.02 7.28
CA LEU A 122 6.16 4.83 8.03
C LEU A 122 6.50 3.54 7.29
N ASN A 123 6.28 3.49 5.97
CA ASN A 123 6.64 2.35 5.14
C ASN A 123 8.14 2.09 5.17
N VAL A 124 8.97 3.12 4.95
CA VAL A 124 10.43 2.98 4.98
C VAL A 124 10.91 2.49 6.35
N VAL A 125 10.41 3.10 7.42
CA VAL A 125 10.74 2.68 8.79
C VAL A 125 10.32 1.23 9.02
N PHE A 126 9.10 0.85 8.64
CA PHE A 126 8.59 -0.51 8.80
C PHE A 126 9.43 -1.53 8.03
N PHE A 127 9.74 -1.28 6.76
CA PHE A 127 10.51 -2.19 5.91
C PHE A 127 11.97 -2.35 6.33
N ILE A 128 12.56 -1.35 6.98
CA ILE A 128 13.94 -1.45 7.51
C ILE A 128 13.93 -2.06 8.91
N LEU A 129 13.05 -1.58 9.80
CA LEU A 129 13.03 -1.97 11.20
C LEU A 129 12.62 -3.43 11.38
N LEU A 130 11.59 -3.87 10.66
CA LEU A 130 11.02 -5.22 10.85
C LEU A 130 12.02 -6.34 10.54
N PRO A 131 12.76 -6.32 9.41
CA PRO A 131 13.83 -7.30 9.16
C PRO A 131 14.94 -7.27 10.22
N ILE A 132 15.35 -6.08 10.69
CA ILE A 132 16.39 -5.95 11.72
C ILE A 132 15.93 -6.58 13.03
N LEU A 133 14.68 -6.31 13.46
CA LEU A 133 14.11 -6.90 14.67
C LEU A 133 14.01 -8.42 14.56
N PHE A 134 13.52 -8.94 13.43
CA PHE A 134 13.46 -10.39 13.21
C PHE A 134 14.84 -11.03 13.17
N PHE A 135 15.83 -10.37 12.56
CA PHE A 135 17.20 -10.85 12.52
C PHE A 135 17.81 -10.90 13.93
N ALA A 136 17.66 -9.83 14.72
CA ALA A 136 18.11 -9.78 16.11
C ALA A 136 17.42 -10.85 16.97
N TYR A 137 16.10 -11.01 16.84
CA TYR A 137 15.35 -12.08 17.50
C TYR A 137 15.88 -13.47 17.13
N SER A 138 16.16 -13.72 15.85
CA SER A 138 16.68 -15.02 15.39
C SER A 138 18.04 -15.36 16.01
N ILE A 139 18.93 -14.37 16.16
CA ILE A 139 20.25 -14.53 16.80
C ILE A 139 20.08 -14.80 18.29
N LEU A 140 19.26 -14.02 18.98
CA LEU A 140 19.00 -14.22 20.41
C LEU A 140 18.39 -15.60 20.68
N PHE A 141 17.41 -16.01 19.88
CA PHE A 141 16.76 -17.30 20.00
C PHE A 141 17.73 -18.47 19.77
N THR A 142 18.57 -18.40 18.74
CA THR A 142 19.58 -19.44 18.47
C THR A 142 20.65 -19.51 19.56
N TRP A 143 21.05 -18.37 20.10
CA TRP A 143 22.02 -18.30 21.20
C TRP A 143 21.48 -18.89 22.50
N VAL A 144 20.23 -18.58 22.87
CA VAL A 144 19.56 -19.15 24.05
C VAL A 144 19.36 -20.66 23.89
N THR A 145 18.93 -21.11 22.71
CA THR A 145 18.67 -22.53 22.45
C THR A 145 19.97 -23.36 22.47
N ARG A 146 21.07 -22.82 21.93
CA ARG A 146 22.40 -23.47 22.01
C ARG A 146 22.92 -23.63 23.44
N ARG A 147 22.63 -22.68 24.33
CA ARG A 147 23.02 -22.75 25.75
C ARG A 147 22.22 -23.78 26.56
N LYS A 148 21.02 -24.17 26.10
CA LYS A 148 20.20 -25.19 26.77
C LYS A 148 20.56 -26.64 26.39
N GLN A 149 21.42 -26.82 25.37
CA GLN A 149 21.85 -28.14 24.89
C GLN A 149 23.26 -28.54 25.35
N LEU A 150 23.94 -27.67 26.10
CA LEU A 150 25.21 -27.92 26.80
C LEU A 150 24.93 -28.08 28.30
#